data_AF-A0A918WHU4-F1
#
_entry.id   AF-A0A918WHU4-F1
#
_cell.length_a   1.000
_cell.length_b   1.000
_cell.length_c   1.000
_cell.angle_alpha   90.00
_cell.angle_beta   90.00
_cell.angle_gamma   90.00
#
_symmetry.space_group_name_H-M   'P 1'
#
loop_
_entity.id
_entity.type
_entity.pdbx_description
1 polymer ?
#
loop_
_entity_poly.entity_id
_entity_poly.type
_entity_poly.pdbx_seq_one_letter_code
_entity_poly.pdbx_strand_id
1 'polypeptide(L)'
;MRRTTVRRTAVAATAVSLALLVSACGSKKEDSSAKDEPKAKASSGAPAAPGGKALSKAELDKLVLTQADLQGHKVAEATEADLAATKGVSSDKAECKPLVDAMMMHGAGTPAATATRKIVGIPQAPAADASAEEKMKAGLGALGATVTADTLGSHDGQGATEAVAGLKKAGTDCAGGFTLTAGGEKTKITKVESASYTAGDEAVAFTLTVDLEGQAGTAHMVAVRKSTTVATFYAQSLAGKAEQPKAVIDAQVKKLG
;
A
#
# COMPACT_ATOMS: atom_id res chain seq x y z
N MET A 1 22.24 54.57 12.23
CA MET A 1 21.58 55.50 13.17
C MET A 1 20.08 55.16 13.19
N ARG A 2 19.56 54.62 14.31
CA ARG A 2 18.53 55.24 15.21
C ARG A 2 17.22 55.58 14.46
N ARG A 3 15.99 55.17 14.83
CA ARG A 3 15.32 54.88 16.13
C ARG A 3 14.10 53.98 15.86
N THR A 4 13.92 52.84 16.54
CA THR A 4 12.99 52.60 17.67
C THR A 4 11.81 53.56 17.85
N THR A 5 10.59 53.02 17.79
CA THR A 5 9.43 53.56 18.53
C THR A 5 8.54 52.42 19.04
N VAL A 6 8.33 52.42 20.36
CA VAL A 6 7.48 51.54 21.16
C VAL A 6 6.20 52.31 21.54
N ARG A 7 5.04 51.66 21.58
CA ARG A 7 3.85 52.03 22.38
C ARG A 7 3.23 50.74 22.92
N ARG A 8 3.37 50.41 24.22
CA ARG A 8 2.53 50.80 25.39
C ARG A 8 1.09 50.26 25.29
N THR A 9 0.79 49.10 25.90
CA THR A 9 0.38 48.80 27.31
C THR A 9 -1.14 48.79 27.51
N ALA A 10 -1.67 47.63 27.92
CA ALA A 10 -2.69 47.51 28.97
C ALA A 10 -2.69 46.05 29.49
N VAL A 11 -2.16 45.84 30.70
CA VAL A 11 -2.29 44.60 31.47
C VAL A 11 -3.30 44.90 32.57
N ALA A 12 -4.39 44.14 32.62
CA ALA A 12 -5.29 44.10 33.77
C ALA A 12 -5.08 42.77 34.50
N ALA A 13 -4.75 42.88 35.78
CA ALA A 13 -4.53 41.80 36.72
C ALA A 13 -5.73 41.66 37.65
N THR A 14 -6.14 40.42 37.95
CA THR A 14 -6.82 40.00 39.19
C THR A 14 -6.82 38.46 39.17
N ALA A 15 -6.06 37.77 40.03
CA ALA A 15 -6.25 37.53 41.47
C ALA A 15 -6.86 36.14 41.76
N VAL A 16 -5.96 35.19 41.99
CA VAL A 16 -5.94 34.04 42.93
C VAL A 16 -7.25 33.60 43.58
N SER A 17 -7.53 32.28 43.54
CA SER A 17 -7.94 31.47 44.69
C SER A 17 -7.65 29.97 44.47
N LEU A 18 -6.88 29.38 45.39
CA LEU A 18 -6.68 27.93 45.60
C LEU A 18 -7.68 27.38 46.63
N ALA A 19 -8.16 26.16 46.43
CA ALA A 19 -8.42 25.08 47.43
C ALA A 19 -9.39 24.05 46.78
N LEU A 20 -8.95 22.86 46.36
CA LEU A 20 -8.66 21.61 47.10
C LEU A 20 -9.89 20.85 47.67
N LEU A 21 -10.02 19.62 47.12
CA LEU A 21 -10.48 18.34 47.72
C LEU A 21 -11.99 18.10 47.90
N VAL A 22 -12.50 17.00 47.32
CA VAL A 22 -12.83 15.74 48.06
C VAL A 22 -13.57 14.76 47.12
N SER A 23 -13.07 13.53 47.11
CA SER A 23 -13.74 12.32 46.64
C SER A 23 -14.80 11.84 47.64
N ALA A 24 -16.02 11.52 47.20
CA ALA A 24 -16.92 10.60 47.91
C ALA A 24 -18.01 10.02 46.99
N CYS A 25 -18.08 8.68 46.95
CA CYS A 25 -19.24 7.88 46.52
C CYS A 25 -20.41 8.07 47.49
N GLY A 26 -21.66 8.09 47.00
CA GLY A 26 -22.83 7.99 47.87
C GLY A 26 -24.17 8.23 47.18
N SER A 27 -24.85 7.14 46.85
CA SER A 27 -26.14 6.98 46.16
C SER A 27 -27.36 7.60 46.88
N LYS A 28 -28.43 7.97 46.13
CA LYS A 28 -29.82 7.41 46.21
C LYS A 28 -30.90 8.28 45.49
N LYS A 29 -31.61 7.63 44.52
CA LYS A 29 -33.02 7.66 44.01
C LYS A 29 -33.83 8.99 44.05
N GLU A 30 -34.68 9.36 43.07
CA GLU A 30 -35.80 8.67 42.38
C GLU A 30 -36.00 9.26 40.96
N ASP A 31 -36.05 8.44 39.90
CA ASP A 31 -37.23 7.93 39.16
C ASP A 31 -38.03 8.96 38.33
N SER A 32 -37.84 8.92 37.00
CA SER A 32 -38.93 8.95 36.02
C SER A 32 -38.45 8.42 34.67
N SER A 33 -39.18 7.43 34.17
CA SER A 33 -38.86 6.54 33.06
C SER A 33 -39.21 7.12 31.69
N ALA A 34 -38.35 6.90 30.69
CA ALA A 34 -38.75 6.60 29.31
C ALA A 34 -37.61 5.85 28.58
N LYS A 35 -37.97 4.70 27.99
CA LYS A 35 -37.19 3.78 27.14
C LYS A 35 -36.86 4.48 25.79
N ASP A 36 -35.88 4.13 24.95
CA ASP A 36 -35.30 2.85 24.54
C ASP A 36 -34.00 3.12 23.72
N GLU A 37 -33.26 2.04 23.40
CA GLU A 37 -32.12 1.90 22.46
C GLU A 37 -30.67 2.03 23.00
N PRO A 38 -29.88 0.92 23.02
CA PRO A 38 -28.46 0.96 23.32
C PRO A 38 -27.66 1.36 22.08
N LYS A 39 -27.09 2.57 22.10
CA LYS A 39 -26.00 2.94 21.18
C LYS A 39 -24.86 1.93 21.33
N ALA A 40 -24.66 1.14 20.27
CA ALA A 40 -23.51 0.29 20.09
C ALA A 40 -22.24 1.11 20.36
N LYS A 41 -21.43 0.60 21.29
CA LYS A 41 -20.10 1.12 21.58
C LYS A 41 -19.33 1.17 20.26
N ALA A 42 -18.97 2.37 19.82
CA ALA A 42 -17.94 2.57 18.83
C ALA A 42 -16.71 1.81 19.33
N SER A 43 -16.34 0.77 18.58
CA SER A 43 -15.12 0.00 18.81
C SER A 43 -13.97 0.99 18.74
N SER A 44 -13.44 1.33 19.90
CA SER A 44 -12.26 2.18 20.02
C SER A 44 -11.14 1.39 19.35
N GLY A 45 -10.65 1.90 18.21
CA GLY A 45 -9.51 1.32 17.51
C GLY A 45 -8.40 1.03 18.51
N ALA A 46 -7.87 -0.18 18.46
CA ALA A 46 -6.76 -0.57 19.32
C ALA A 46 -5.66 0.51 19.24
N PRO A 47 -5.06 0.92 20.38
CA PRO A 47 -3.96 1.86 20.36
C PRO A 47 -2.88 1.35 19.40
N ALA A 48 -2.49 2.20 18.45
CA ALA A 48 -1.36 1.90 17.58
C ALA A 48 -0.13 1.63 18.47
N ALA A 49 0.51 0.48 18.27
CA ALA A 49 1.76 0.19 18.96
C ALA A 49 2.75 1.34 18.74
N PRO A 50 3.58 1.71 19.74
CA PRO A 50 4.60 2.74 19.55
C PRO A 50 5.45 2.35 18.35
N GLY A 51 5.43 3.22 17.33
CA GLY A 51 6.00 2.90 16.04
C GLY A 51 7.50 2.67 16.13
N GLY A 52 7.97 1.61 15.48
CA GLY A 52 9.38 1.27 15.44
C GLY A 52 10.19 2.21 14.56
N LYS A 53 11.51 2.11 14.66
CA LYS A 53 12.43 2.77 13.72
C LYS A 53 12.38 2.07 12.36
N ALA A 54 12.46 2.83 11.28
CA ALA A 54 12.61 2.29 9.94
C ALA A 54 13.89 1.45 9.84
N LEU A 55 13.79 0.37 9.07
CA LEU A 55 14.95 -0.40 8.62
C LEU A 55 15.76 0.42 7.62
N SER A 56 17.07 0.30 7.70
CA SER A 56 17.98 0.82 6.68
C SER A 56 17.83 0.05 5.36
N LYS A 57 18.36 0.63 4.28
CA LYS A 57 18.43 -0.04 2.96
C LYS A 57 19.10 -1.42 3.04
N ALA A 58 20.22 -1.52 3.77
CA ALA A 58 20.97 -2.77 3.92
C ALA A 58 20.20 -3.85 4.72
N GLU A 59 19.32 -3.44 5.63
CA GLU A 59 18.44 -4.36 6.34
C GLU A 59 17.28 -4.81 5.44
N LEU A 60 16.67 -3.90 4.68
CA LEU A 60 15.64 -4.24 3.68
C LEU A 60 16.16 -5.18 2.59
N ASP A 61 17.40 -4.98 2.13
CA ASP A 61 18.01 -5.82 1.10
C ASP A 61 18.22 -7.28 1.54
N LYS A 62 18.21 -7.55 2.85
CA LYS A 62 18.21 -8.92 3.39
C LYS A 62 16.82 -9.54 3.44
N LEU A 63 15.77 -8.71 3.40
CA LEU A 63 14.38 -9.13 3.54
C LEU A 63 13.65 -9.30 2.20
N VAL A 64 14.13 -8.69 1.13
CA VAL A 64 13.60 -8.91 -0.24
C VAL A 64 13.82 -10.34 -0.72
N LEU A 65 12.88 -10.86 -1.52
CA LEU A 65 13.02 -12.17 -2.15
C LEU A 65 14.32 -12.33 -2.96
N THR A 66 14.84 -13.55 -2.91
CA THR A 66 15.92 -14.07 -3.74
C THR A 66 15.42 -15.27 -4.53
N GLN A 67 16.22 -15.73 -5.50
CA GLN A 67 15.87 -16.90 -6.30
C GLN A 67 15.65 -18.18 -5.47
N ALA A 68 16.26 -18.28 -4.29
CA ALA A 68 16.10 -19.44 -3.39
C ALA A 68 14.75 -19.43 -2.66
N ASP A 69 14.09 -18.27 -2.55
CA ASP A 69 12.85 -18.12 -1.78
C ASP A 69 11.59 -18.48 -2.59
N LEU A 70 11.69 -18.48 -3.92
CA LEU A 70 10.54 -18.64 -4.80
C LEU A 70 10.87 -19.49 -6.04
N GLN A 71 10.42 -20.73 -6.02
CA GLN A 71 10.51 -21.64 -7.16
C GLN A 71 9.48 -21.30 -8.24
N GLY A 72 9.75 -21.72 -9.47
CA GLY A 72 8.86 -21.47 -10.61
C GLY A 72 8.77 -20.00 -11.04
N HIS A 73 9.65 -19.13 -10.52
CA HIS A 73 9.73 -17.72 -10.86
C HIS A 73 11.18 -17.33 -11.05
N LYS A 74 11.44 -16.37 -11.94
CA LYS A 74 12.71 -15.66 -12.00
C LYS A 74 12.62 -14.45 -11.08
N VAL A 75 13.52 -14.35 -10.11
CA VAL A 75 13.60 -13.22 -9.18
C VAL A 75 14.83 -12.39 -9.51
N ALA A 76 14.64 -11.11 -9.81
CA ALA A 76 15.72 -10.16 -10.10
C ALA A 76 15.51 -8.85 -9.35
N GLU A 77 16.59 -8.13 -9.08
CA GLU A 77 16.52 -6.74 -8.64
C GLU A 77 15.97 -5.85 -9.77
N ALA A 78 15.18 -4.84 -9.41
CA ALA A 78 14.77 -3.82 -10.37
C ALA A 78 16.00 -3.03 -10.82
N THR A 79 16.22 -2.94 -12.13
CA THR A 79 17.37 -2.25 -12.71
C THR A 79 17.21 -0.73 -12.61
N GLU A 80 18.29 0.03 -12.81
CA GLU A 80 18.21 1.49 -12.90
C GLU A 80 17.27 1.96 -14.02
N ALA A 81 17.23 1.24 -15.14
CA ALA A 81 16.32 1.52 -16.24
C ALA A 81 14.86 1.30 -15.83
N ASP A 82 14.58 0.25 -15.06
CA ASP A 82 13.25 -0.01 -14.52
C ASP A 82 12.78 1.12 -13.61
N LEU A 83 13.67 1.57 -12.70
CA LEU A 83 13.38 2.68 -11.78
C LEU A 83 13.33 4.03 -12.48
N ALA A 84 14.04 4.20 -13.60
CA ALA A 84 13.95 5.41 -14.41
C ALA A 84 12.60 5.48 -15.15
N ALA A 85 12.10 4.34 -15.64
CA ALA A 85 10.83 4.26 -16.37
C ALA A 85 9.61 4.60 -15.50
N THR A 86 9.72 4.51 -14.17
CA THR A 86 8.64 4.90 -13.25
C THR A 86 8.64 6.39 -12.90
N LYS A 87 9.72 7.12 -13.23
CA LYS A 87 9.82 8.55 -12.94
C LYS A 87 8.90 9.34 -13.85
N GLY A 88 8.24 10.35 -13.27
CA GLY A 88 7.35 11.24 -14.00
C GLY A 88 5.99 10.61 -14.36
N VAL A 89 5.70 9.39 -13.90
CA VAL A 89 4.36 8.82 -13.99
C VAL A 89 3.45 9.56 -13.01
N SER A 90 2.32 10.05 -13.52
CA SER A 90 1.33 10.82 -12.75
C SER A 90 -0.08 10.29 -13.00
N SER A 91 -1.04 10.74 -12.19
CA SER A 91 -2.47 10.54 -12.44
C SER A 91 -3.18 11.87 -12.61
N ASP A 92 -4.23 11.87 -13.42
CA ASP A 92 -5.23 12.94 -13.52
C ASP A 92 -6.00 13.22 -12.22
N LYS A 93 -5.92 12.32 -11.23
CA LYS A 93 -6.57 12.42 -9.92
C LYS A 93 -5.54 12.35 -8.81
N ALA A 94 -5.41 13.44 -8.05
CA ALA A 94 -4.40 13.55 -6.99
C ALA A 94 -4.64 12.54 -5.86
N GLU A 95 -5.89 12.23 -5.55
CA GLU A 95 -6.31 11.22 -4.58
C GLU A 95 -5.85 9.79 -4.94
N CYS A 96 -5.55 9.53 -6.22
CA CYS A 96 -5.07 8.23 -6.69
C CYS A 96 -3.54 8.07 -6.59
N LYS A 97 -2.82 9.13 -6.24
CA LYS A 97 -1.36 9.10 -6.11
C LYS A 97 -0.84 7.94 -5.24
N PRO A 98 -1.44 7.58 -4.09
CA PRO A 98 -0.96 6.44 -3.30
C PRO A 98 -0.97 5.12 -4.09
N LEU A 99 -1.99 4.88 -4.93
CA LEU A 99 -2.02 3.71 -5.80
C LEU A 99 -0.93 3.80 -6.87
N VAL A 100 -0.75 4.99 -7.47
CA VAL A 100 0.30 5.20 -8.49
C VAL A 100 1.68 4.93 -7.92
N ASP A 101 2.01 5.45 -6.75
CA ASP A 101 3.31 5.25 -6.11
C ASP A 101 3.59 3.76 -5.85
N ALA A 102 2.60 3.02 -5.33
CA ALA A 102 2.71 1.59 -5.11
C ALA A 102 2.89 0.79 -6.41
N MET A 103 2.17 1.16 -7.49
CA MET A 103 2.35 0.52 -8.80
C MET A 103 3.71 0.83 -9.43
N MET A 104 4.23 2.03 -9.18
CA MET A 104 5.43 2.58 -9.83
C MET A 104 6.71 2.34 -9.00
N MET A 105 6.73 1.30 -8.17
CA MET A 105 7.90 0.87 -7.38
C MET A 105 8.44 1.96 -6.43
N HIS A 106 7.64 2.98 -6.09
CA HIS A 106 8.03 4.04 -5.15
C HIS A 106 7.74 3.64 -3.69
N GLY A 107 7.06 2.52 -3.48
CA GLY A 107 6.55 2.09 -2.18
C GLY A 107 5.24 2.81 -1.81
N ALA A 108 4.62 2.37 -0.72
CA ALA A 108 3.42 3.03 -0.19
C ALA A 108 3.82 4.18 0.74
N GLY A 109 3.18 5.35 0.62
CA GLY A 109 3.47 6.50 1.49
C GLY A 109 4.86 7.10 1.26
N THR A 110 5.57 7.44 2.33
CA THR A 110 6.92 8.03 2.29
C THR A 110 7.90 7.17 3.10
N PRO A 111 8.35 6.02 2.57
CA PRO A 111 9.31 5.17 3.27
C PRO A 111 10.68 5.84 3.39
N ALA A 112 11.40 5.56 4.48
CA ALA A 112 12.76 6.01 4.72
C ALA A 112 13.79 5.25 3.85
N ALA A 113 13.46 4.01 3.48
CA ALA A 113 14.23 3.19 2.55
C ALA A 113 13.30 2.26 1.77
N THR A 114 13.68 1.94 0.53
CA THR A 114 12.97 0.98 -0.32
C THR A 114 13.91 -0.07 -0.91
N ALA A 115 13.37 -1.25 -1.22
CA ALA A 115 14.05 -2.30 -1.97
C ALA A 115 13.05 -3.03 -2.87
N THR A 116 13.39 -3.23 -4.15
CA THR A 116 12.44 -3.75 -5.14
C THR A 116 12.98 -4.97 -5.88
N ARG A 117 12.08 -5.93 -6.13
CA ARG A 117 12.30 -7.09 -6.99
C ARG A 117 11.31 -7.10 -8.14
N LYS A 118 11.80 -7.46 -9.32
CA LYS A 118 10.98 -7.89 -10.46
C LYS A 118 10.95 -9.40 -10.48
N ILE A 119 9.74 -9.93 -10.51
CA ILE A 119 9.47 -11.35 -10.37
C ILE A 119 8.62 -11.77 -11.55
N VAL A 120 9.13 -12.71 -12.35
CA VAL A 120 8.45 -13.18 -13.56
C VAL A 120 8.14 -14.66 -13.40
N GLY A 121 6.88 -15.05 -13.59
CA GLY A 121 6.50 -16.47 -13.60
C GLY A 121 7.26 -17.21 -14.70
N ILE A 122 7.90 -18.33 -14.36
CA ILE A 122 8.53 -19.21 -15.35
C ILE A 122 7.41 -20.03 -16.00
N PRO A 123 7.21 -19.90 -17.31
CA PRO A 123 6.21 -20.69 -18.02
C PRO A 123 6.55 -22.16 -17.92
N GLN A 124 5.54 -23.01 -17.70
CA GLN A 124 5.75 -24.45 -17.74
C GLN A 124 6.14 -24.87 -19.16
N ALA A 125 7.23 -25.63 -19.28
CA ALA A 125 7.57 -26.24 -20.54
C ALA A 125 6.45 -27.21 -20.95
N PRO A 126 6.05 -27.24 -22.23
CA PRO A 126 5.13 -28.24 -22.72
C PRO A 126 5.72 -29.64 -22.52
N ALA A 127 4.85 -30.65 -22.36
CA ALA A 127 5.28 -32.04 -22.29
C ALA A 127 6.10 -32.42 -23.54
N ALA A 128 7.04 -33.35 -23.40
CA ALA A 128 7.95 -33.72 -24.49
C ALA A 128 7.19 -34.23 -25.73
N ASP A 129 6.10 -34.97 -25.48
CA ASP A 129 5.17 -35.56 -26.45
C ASP A 129 4.03 -34.61 -26.87
N ALA A 130 3.97 -33.39 -26.34
CA ALA A 130 2.97 -32.40 -26.73
C ALA A 130 3.01 -32.12 -28.24
N SER A 131 1.84 -31.93 -28.82
CA SER A 131 1.66 -31.58 -30.23
C SER A 131 2.32 -30.23 -30.55
N ALA A 132 2.54 -29.97 -31.85
CA ALA A 132 3.07 -28.69 -32.31
C ALA A 132 2.16 -27.51 -31.89
N GLU A 133 0.85 -27.70 -31.91
CA GLU A 133 -0.13 -26.69 -31.50
C GLU A 133 -0.06 -26.40 -29.99
N GLU A 134 0.08 -27.43 -29.15
CA GLU A 134 0.25 -27.26 -27.71
C GLU A 134 1.57 -26.58 -27.36
N LYS A 135 2.66 -26.93 -28.07
CA LYS A 135 3.96 -26.27 -27.93
C LYS A 135 3.89 -24.80 -28.34
N MET A 136 3.19 -24.47 -29.42
CA MET A 136 2.95 -23.09 -29.85
C MET A 136 2.12 -22.32 -28.82
N LYS A 137 1.04 -22.92 -28.31
CA LYS A 137 0.20 -22.32 -27.27
C LYS A 137 0.98 -22.08 -25.97
N ALA A 138 1.84 -23.02 -25.56
CA ALA A 138 2.72 -22.85 -24.41
C ALA A 138 3.72 -21.71 -24.63
N GLY A 139 4.30 -21.59 -25.83
CA GLY A 139 5.17 -20.49 -26.21
C GLY A 139 4.48 -19.12 -26.19
N LEU A 140 3.24 -19.03 -26.64
CA LEU A 140 2.44 -17.80 -26.56
C LEU A 140 2.05 -17.48 -25.10
N GLY A 141 1.67 -18.50 -24.32
CA GLY A 141 1.40 -18.34 -22.89
C GLY A 141 2.63 -17.85 -22.12
N ALA A 142 3.82 -18.28 -22.53
CA ALA A 142 5.08 -17.83 -21.96
C ALA A 142 5.33 -16.32 -22.17
N LEU A 143 4.95 -15.78 -23.33
CA LEU A 143 5.03 -14.34 -23.61
C LEU A 143 4.03 -13.53 -22.78
N GLY A 144 2.94 -14.17 -22.34
CA GLY A 144 1.93 -13.60 -21.46
C GLY A 144 2.19 -13.77 -19.96
N ALA A 145 3.39 -14.20 -19.56
CA ALA A 145 3.72 -14.41 -18.15
C ALA A 145 3.45 -13.16 -17.31
N THR A 146 2.91 -13.38 -16.10
CA THR A 146 2.71 -12.29 -15.15
C THR A 146 4.06 -11.81 -14.64
N VAL A 147 4.26 -10.50 -14.70
CA VAL A 147 5.38 -9.79 -14.09
C VAL A 147 4.84 -9.10 -12.84
N THR A 148 5.50 -9.35 -11.72
CA THR A 148 5.20 -8.73 -10.42
C THR A 148 6.36 -7.86 -9.99
N ALA A 149 6.09 -6.59 -9.70
CA ALA A 149 6.98 -5.74 -8.92
C ALA A 149 6.66 -5.92 -7.44
N ASP A 150 7.63 -6.38 -6.67
CA ASP A 150 7.58 -6.49 -5.20
C ASP A 150 8.48 -5.40 -4.62
N THR A 151 7.88 -4.41 -3.95
CA THR A 151 8.60 -3.28 -3.35
C THR A 151 8.37 -3.25 -1.85
N LEU A 152 9.44 -3.40 -1.09
CA LEU A 152 9.46 -3.16 0.35
C LEU A 152 9.74 -1.69 0.62
N GLY A 153 8.95 -1.06 1.48
CA GLY A 153 9.21 0.25 2.05
C GLY A 153 9.23 0.16 3.58
N SER A 154 10.27 0.69 4.23
CA SER A 154 10.32 0.77 5.70
C SER A 154 10.07 2.18 6.21
N HIS A 155 9.33 2.30 7.30
CA HIS A 155 8.80 3.55 7.81
C HIS A 155 9.15 3.74 9.28
N ASP A 156 9.39 4.99 9.66
CA ASP A 156 9.49 5.38 11.06
C ASP A 156 8.09 5.56 11.67
N GLY A 157 7.99 5.29 12.96
CA GLY A 157 6.79 5.62 13.72
C GLY A 157 5.55 4.92 13.15
N GLN A 158 4.49 5.69 12.92
CA GLN A 158 3.21 5.20 12.40
C GLN A 158 3.16 5.15 10.87
N GLY A 159 4.24 5.51 10.17
CA GLY A 159 4.22 5.70 8.72
C GLY A 159 3.79 4.47 7.93
N ALA A 160 4.08 3.25 8.42
CA ALA A 160 3.63 2.02 7.78
C ALA A 160 2.11 1.83 7.87
N THR A 161 1.51 2.13 9.03
CA THR A 161 0.05 2.08 9.23
C THR A 161 -0.64 3.16 8.40
N GLU A 162 -0.09 4.37 8.39
CA GLU A 162 -0.60 5.49 7.57
C GLU A 162 -0.52 5.17 6.07
N ALA A 163 0.54 4.51 5.62
CA ALA A 163 0.70 4.11 4.23
C ALA A 163 -0.39 3.12 3.78
N VAL A 164 -0.69 2.09 4.57
CA VAL A 164 -1.78 1.14 4.26
C VAL A 164 -3.15 1.84 4.30
N ALA A 165 -3.39 2.71 5.29
CA ALA A 165 -4.61 3.49 5.36
C ALA A 165 -4.78 4.40 4.13
N GLY A 166 -3.70 5.04 3.68
CA GLY A 166 -3.65 5.86 2.47
C GLY A 166 -3.98 5.06 1.20
N LEU A 167 -3.45 3.85 1.07
CA LEU A 167 -3.79 2.94 -0.03
C LEU A 167 -5.26 2.53 0.00
N LYS A 168 -5.79 2.18 1.18
CA LYS A 168 -7.21 1.82 1.34
C LYS A 168 -8.14 2.97 0.95
N LYS A 169 -7.80 4.18 1.38
CA LYS A 169 -8.54 5.39 1.02
C LYS A 169 -8.48 5.65 -0.50
N ALA A 170 -7.29 5.63 -1.08
CA ALA A 170 -7.12 5.82 -2.53
C ALA A 170 -7.88 4.76 -3.34
N GLY A 171 -7.87 3.49 -2.91
CA GLY A 171 -8.68 2.44 -3.55
C GLY A 171 -10.18 2.72 -3.56
N THR A 172 -10.69 3.39 -2.52
CA THR A 172 -12.09 3.80 -2.44
C THR A 172 -12.38 5.02 -3.32
N ASP A 173 -11.56 6.07 -3.17
CA ASP A 173 -11.75 7.33 -3.89
C ASP A 173 -11.55 7.15 -5.41
N CYS A 174 -10.71 6.19 -5.80
CA CYS A 174 -10.38 5.88 -7.19
C CYS A 174 -11.15 4.69 -7.76
N ALA A 175 -12.21 4.21 -7.09
CA ALA A 175 -12.99 3.05 -7.53
C ALA A 175 -13.55 3.21 -8.96
N GLY A 176 -13.91 4.44 -9.34
CA GLY A 176 -14.38 4.80 -10.68
C GLY A 176 -13.27 4.94 -11.75
N GLY A 177 -12.03 4.57 -11.42
CA GLY A 177 -10.90 4.65 -12.33
C GLY A 177 -10.22 6.02 -12.36
N PHE A 178 -9.07 6.06 -13.04
CA PHE A 178 -8.20 7.21 -13.21
C PHE A 178 -7.28 7.00 -14.42
N THR A 179 -6.67 8.06 -14.93
CA THR A 179 -5.74 8.00 -16.07
C THR A 179 -4.32 8.22 -15.59
N LEU A 180 -3.44 7.26 -15.87
CA LEU A 180 -2.00 7.39 -15.74
C LEU A 180 -1.44 8.18 -16.93
N THR A 181 -0.47 9.06 -16.69
CA THR A 181 0.30 9.73 -17.75
C THR A 181 1.78 9.50 -17.53
N ALA A 182 2.47 8.99 -18.55
CA ALA A 182 3.91 8.73 -18.57
C ALA A 182 4.48 9.22 -19.90
N GLY A 183 5.41 10.19 -19.88
CA GLY A 183 6.01 10.70 -21.13
C GLY A 183 5.02 11.27 -22.16
N GLY A 184 3.82 11.69 -21.73
CA GLY A 184 2.74 12.16 -22.61
C GLY A 184 1.79 11.04 -23.08
N GLU A 185 2.16 9.78 -22.91
CA GLU A 185 1.29 8.64 -23.14
C GLU A 185 0.30 8.47 -21.99
N LYS A 186 -0.93 8.07 -22.32
CA LYS A 186 -2.01 7.91 -21.35
C LYS A 186 -2.43 6.44 -21.27
N THR A 187 -2.51 5.92 -20.06
CA THR A 187 -3.06 4.58 -19.79
C THR A 187 -4.22 4.73 -18.82
N LYS A 188 -5.41 4.26 -19.20
CA LYS A 188 -6.60 4.40 -18.38
C LYS A 188 -6.78 3.17 -17.50
N ILE A 189 -6.85 3.39 -16.18
CA ILE A 189 -7.43 2.43 -15.24
C ILE A 189 -8.92 2.74 -15.20
N THR A 190 -9.76 1.88 -15.75
CA THR A 190 -11.21 2.13 -15.84
C THR A 190 -11.95 1.80 -14.56
N LYS A 191 -11.35 0.97 -13.70
CA LYS A 191 -11.95 0.55 -12.43
C LYS A 191 -10.90 0.11 -11.43
N VAL A 192 -11.14 0.41 -10.16
CA VAL A 192 -10.38 -0.11 -9.02
C VAL A 192 -11.36 -0.84 -8.11
N GLU A 193 -11.21 -2.15 -7.99
CA GLU A 193 -12.09 -2.99 -7.17
C GLU A 193 -11.31 -3.52 -5.98
N SER A 194 -11.91 -3.44 -4.78
CA SER A 194 -11.34 -4.12 -3.62
C SER A 194 -11.31 -5.64 -3.87
N ALA A 195 -10.19 -6.25 -3.55
CA ALA A 195 -9.99 -7.70 -3.56
C ALA A 195 -9.70 -8.20 -2.15
N SER A 196 -9.88 -9.49 -1.91
CA SER A 196 -9.56 -10.11 -0.65
C SER A 196 -8.12 -10.64 -0.65
N TYR A 197 -7.38 -10.29 0.40
CA TYR A 197 -6.10 -10.90 0.74
C TYR A 197 -5.85 -10.67 2.24
N THR A 198 -5.32 -11.67 2.93
CA THR A 198 -5.07 -11.61 4.38
C THR A 198 -3.70 -12.17 4.66
N ALA A 199 -2.78 -11.32 5.12
CA ALA A 199 -1.45 -11.71 5.57
C ALA A 199 -0.86 -10.57 6.41
N GLY A 200 0.28 -10.82 7.07
CA GLY A 200 0.96 -9.83 7.89
C GLY A 200 0.12 -9.32 9.06
N ASP A 201 0.40 -8.10 9.51
CA ASP A 201 -0.38 -7.41 10.54
C ASP A 201 -1.64 -6.76 9.94
N GLU A 202 -1.56 -6.37 8.67
CA GLU A 202 -2.61 -5.67 7.94
C GLU A 202 -2.37 -5.83 6.44
N ALA A 203 -3.43 -6.00 5.65
CA ALA A 203 -3.33 -6.09 4.21
C ALA A 203 -4.48 -5.38 3.50
N VAL A 204 -4.21 -4.88 2.30
CA VAL A 204 -5.22 -4.36 1.36
C VAL A 204 -4.91 -4.88 -0.03
N ALA A 205 -5.93 -5.20 -0.82
CA ALA A 205 -5.77 -5.71 -2.16
C ALA A 205 -6.79 -5.07 -3.11
N PHE A 206 -6.38 -4.91 -4.36
CA PHE A 206 -7.17 -4.35 -5.43
C PHE A 206 -6.99 -5.12 -6.73
N THR A 207 -8.08 -5.27 -7.47
CA THR A 207 -8.08 -5.64 -8.89
C THR A 207 -8.27 -4.36 -9.70
N LEU A 208 -7.39 -4.12 -10.65
CA LEU A 208 -7.41 -2.95 -11.53
C LEU A 208 -7.85 -3.38 -12.92
N THR A 209 -8.87 -2.74 -13.47
CA THR A 209 -9.21 -2.90 -14.89
C THR A 209 -8.45 -1.86 -15.70
N VAL A 210 -7.62 -2.32 -16.63
CA VAL A 210 -6.78 -1.46 -17.49
C VAL A 210 -7.40 -1.42 -18.89
N ASP A 211 -7.52 -0.24 -19.48
CA ASP A 211 -7.91 -0.09 -20.88
C ASP A 211 -6.70 -0.33 -21.78
N LEU A 212 -6.76 -1.40 -22.57
CA LEU A 212 -5.78 -1.79 -23.58
C LEU A 212 -6.41 -1.54 -24.94
N GLU A 213 -6.49 -0.27 -25.33
CA GLU A 213 -7.04 0.16 -26.63
C GLU A 213 -8.47 -0.35 -26.90
N GLY A 214 -9.34 -0.22 -25.91
CA GLY A 214 -10.74 -0.68 -25.96
C GLY A 214 -10.94 -2.11 -25.47
N GLN A 215 -9.87 -2.85 -25.15
CA GLN A 215 -9.94 -4.16 -24.52
C GLN A 215 -9.67 -4.05 -23.01
N ALA A 216 -10.48 -4.74 -22.21
CA ALA A 216 -10.29 -4.77 -20.77
C ALA A 216 -9.16 -5.73 -20.38
N GLY A 217 -8.06 -5.17 -19.91
CA GLY A 217 -7.01 -5.87 -19.20
C GLY A 217 -7.24 -5.91 -17.69
N THR A 218 -6.47 -6.74 -16.99
CA THR A 218 -6.51 -6.89 -15.54
C THR A 218 -5.10 -6.88 -14.97
N ALA A 219 -4.91 -6.06 -13.95
CA ALA A 219 -3.72 -6.02 -13.10
C ALA A 219 -4.14 -6.13 -11.63
N HIS A 220 -3.22 -6.48 -10.75
CA HIS A 220 -3.49 -6.60 -9.32
C HIS A 220 -2.49 -5.78 -8.51
N MET A 221 -2.98 -5.07 -7.51
CA MET A 221 -2.13 -4.41 -6.51
C MET A 221 -2.49 -4.94 -5.13
N VAL A 222 -1.50 -5.43 -4.40
CA VAL A 222 -1.65 -5.90 -3.01
C VAL A 222 -0.62 -5.18 -2.15
N ALA A 223 -1.00 -4.75 -0.96
CA ALA A 223 -0.06 -4.27 0.04
C ALA A 223 -0.24 -5.04 1.35
N VAL A 224 0.87 -5.43 1.97
CA VAL A 224 0.90 -6.11 3.25
C VAL A 224 1.86 -5.38 4.18
N ARG A 225 1.37 -4.98 5.36
CA ARG A 225 2.19 -4.42 6.42
C ARG A 225 2.63 -5.50 7.38
N LYS A 226 3.91 -5.48 7.74
CA LYS A 226 4.49 -6.25 8.83
C LYS A 226 5.41 -5.33 9.62
N SER A 227 5.05 -5.05 10.87
CA SER A 227 5.74 -4.08 11.72
C SER A 227 5.88 -2.71 11.01
N THR A 228 7.11 -2.20 10.87
CA THR A 228 7.47 -0.94 10.22
C THR A 228 7.61 -1.05 8.70
N THR A 229 7.42 -2.23 8.10
CA THR A 229 7.60 -2.46 6.66
C THR A 229 6.26 -2.66 5.97
N VAL A 230 6.08 -2.03 4.82
CA VAL A 230 4.98 -2.28 3.88
C VAL A 230 5.55 -2.88 2.62
N ALA A 231 5.11 -4.09 2.26
CA ALA A 231 5.40 -4.73 0.99
C ALA A 231 4.25 -4.45 0.02
N THR A 232 4.54 -3.83 -1.12
CA THR A 232 3.57 -3.61 -2.21
C THR A 232 3.91 -4.49 -3.39
N PHE A 233 2.90 -5.17 -3.93
CA PHE A 233 2.98 -6.07 -5.05
C PHE A 233 2.10 -5.55 -6.17
N TYR A 234 2.68 -5.20 -7.31
CA TYR A 234 1.94 -4.86 -8.51
C TYR A 234 2.19 -5.90 -9.59
N ALA A 235 1.14 -6.64 -9.96
CA ALA A 235 1.19 -7.70 -10.96
C ALA A 235 0.44 -7.30 -12.22
N GLN A 236 1.13 -7.43 -13.35
CA GLN A 236 0.61 -7.14 -14.69
C GLN A 236 1.06 -8.22 -15.69
N SER A 237 0.38 -8.31 -16.82
CA SER A 237 0.76 -9.21 -17.92
C SER A 237 0.74 -8.46 -19.24
N LEU A 238 1.70 -8.76 -20.11
CA LEU A 238 1.72 -8.24 -21.48
C LEU A 238 0.60 -8.84 -22.34
N ALA A 239 0.05 -9.99 -21.97
CA ALA A 239 -1.15 -10.55 -22.58
C ALA A 239 -2.45 -9.90 -22.04
N GLY A 240 -2.33 -8.86 -21.22
CA GLY A 240 -3.42 -8.06 -20.71
C GLY A 240 -4.17 -8.66 -19.52
N LYS A 241 -3.92 -9.90 -19.13
CA LYS A 241 -4.57 -10.52 -17.96
C LYS A 241 -3.53 -11.05 -16.98
N ALA A 242 -3.38 -10.38 -15.84
CA ALA A 242 -2.62 -10.88 -14.71
C ALA A 242 -3.55 -11.53 -13.69
N GLU A 243 -3.00 -12.49 -12.94
CA GLU A 243 -3.63 -13.03 -11.73
C GLU A 243 -3.03 -12.36 -10.49
N GLN A 244 -3.74 -12.42 -9.36
CA GLN A 244 -3.20 -11.95 -8.08
C GLN A 244 -1.99 -12.84 -7.70
N PRO A 245 -0.80 -12.27 -7.45
CA PRO A 245 0.45 -13.04 -7.36
C PRO A 245 0.64 -13.69 -5.98
N LYS A 246 -0.32 -14.53 -5.54
CA LYS A 246 -0.37 -15.10 -4.18
C LYS A 246 0.95 -15.77 -3.77
N ALA A 247 1.53 -16.61 -4.62
CA ALA A 247 2.79 -17.29 -4.31
C ALA A 247 3.95 -16.33 -4.03
N VAL A 248 3.99 -15.20 -4.75
CA VAL A 248 4.99 -14.14 -4.53
C VAL A 248 4.75 -13.45 -3.19
N ILE A 249 3.50 -13.05 -2.94
CA ILE A 249 3.11 -12.33 -1.71
C ILE A 249 3.37 -13.22 -0.49
N ASP A 250 2.93 -14.47 -0.52
CA ASP A 250 3.09 -15.42 0.58
C ASP A 250 4.58 -15.66 0.91
N ALA A 251 5.42 -15.81 -0.12
CA ALA A 251 6.87 -15.97 0.05
C ALA A 251 7.51 -14.73 0.68
N GLN A 252 7.16 -13.53 0.19
CA GLN A 252 7.74 -12.29 0.70
C GLN A 252 7.25 -12.00 2.13
N VAL A 253 5.96 -12.23 2.44
CA VAL A 253 5.43 -12.07 3.79
C VAL A 253 6.11 -13.05 4.75
N LYS A 254 6.29 -14.32 4.36
CA LYS A 254 7.05 -15.29 5.15
C LYS A 254 8.47 -14.81 5.45
N LYS A 255 9.13 -14.17 4.49
CA LYS A 255 10.48 -13.64 4.65
C LYS A 255 10.56 -12.43 5.60
N LEU A 256 9.47 -11.68 5.74
CA LEU A 256 9.34 -10.57 6.70
C LEU A 256 9.10 -11.06 8.15
N GLY A 257 8.77 -12.34 8.35
CA GLY A 257 8.58 -12.99 9.66
C GLY A 257 7.19 -12.81 10.23
#